data_AF-A0A7K3GPZ1-F1
#
_entry.id   AF-A0A7K3GPZ1-F1
#
_cell.length_a   1.000
_cell.length_b   1.000
_cell.length_c   1.000
_cell.angle_alpha   90.00
_cell.angle_beta   90.00
_cell.angle_gamma   90.00
#
_symmetry.space_group_name_H-M   'P 1'
#
loop_
_entity.id
_entity.type
_entity.pdbx_description
1 polymer ?
#
loop_
_entity_poly.entity_id
_entity_poly.type
_entity_poly.pdbx_seq_one_letter_code
_entity_poly.pdbx_strand_id
1 'polypeptide(L)'
;TGAGGVGKSRLAARAGAGRTPRDGVWRVELAPVRDAEFVDYAVVEALGLTDHTTRLPRETLFTYLAERDLLLLLDGVEHVVDACAALVTDLLGRAPGLRVLAVGR
;
A
#
# COMPACT_ATOMS: atom_id res chain seq x y z
N THR A 1 -10.21 -7.10 -14.26
CA THR A 1 -11.18 -5.99 -14.13
C THR A 1 -11.51 -5.79 -12.66
N GLY A 2 -10.71 -4.98 -11.94
CA GLY A 2 -11.00 -4.61 -10.56
C GLY A 2 -11.86 -3.36 -10.54
N ALA A 3 -13.12 -3.49 -10.15
CA ALA A 3 -14.16 -2.49 -10.33
C ALA A 3 -13.89 -1.18 -9.60
N GLY A 4 -14.00 -0.07 -10.34
CA GLY A 4 -14.18 1.26 -9.80
C GLY A 4 -15.36 1.30 -8.84
N GLY A 5 -15.11 1.74 -7.61
CA GLY A 5 -16.15 2.00 -6.62
C GLY A 5 -16.11 3.47 -6.26
N VAL A 6 -17.21 4.16 -6.55
CA VAL A 6 -17.50 5.61 -6.48
C VAL A 6 -16.98 6.36 -5.24
N GLY A 7 -16.65 5.68 -4.13
CA GLY A 7 -16.02 6.27 -2.95
C GLY A 7 -14.48 6.42 -3.01
N LYS A 8 -13.79 5.58 -3.79
CA LYS A 8 -12.31 5.48 -3.84
C LYS A 8 -11.69 6.61 -4.65
N SER A 9 -12.30 6.99 -5.78
CA SER A 9 -11.90 8.19 -6.54
C SER A 9 -12.12 9.47 -5.73
N ARG A 10 -13.15 9.50 -4.87
CA ARG A 10 -13.44 10.66 -4.01
C ARG A 10 -12.47 10.77 -2.83
N LEU A 11 -12.03 9.64 -2.27
CA LEU A 11 -10.96 9.61 -1.26
C LEU A 11 -9.60 9.94 -1.88
N ALA A 12 -9.27 9.40 -3.05
CA ALA A 12 -8.04 9.72 -3.77
C ALA A 12 -7.99 11.20 -4.20
N ALA A 13 -9.12 11.77 -4.63
CA ALA A 13 -9.25 13.19 -4.93
C ALA A 13 -9.14 14.07 -3.68
N ARG A 14 -9.57 13.60 -2.50
CA ARG A 14 -9.42 14.32 -1.22
C ARG A 14 -8.05 14.17 -0.58
N ALA A 15 -7.41 13.02 -0.76
CA ALA A 15 -6.17 12.65 -0.06
C ALA A 15 -4.90 13.13 -0.78
N GLY A 16 -4.98 13.49 -2.07
CA GLY A 16 -3.78 13.84 -2.84
C GLY A 16 -4.00 14.97 -3.83
N ALA A 17 -3.78 16.21 -3.41
CA ALA A 17 -3.27 17.33 -4.21
C ALA A 17 -3.81 17.47 -5.66
N GLY A 18 -5.09 17.16 -5.91
CA GLY A 18 -5.74 17.34 -7.21
C GLY A 18 -5.33 16.38 -8.33
N ARG A 19 -4.52 15.33 -8.09
CA ARG A 19 -4.08 14.40 -9.15
C ARG A 19 -4.29 12.93 -8.80
N THR A 20 -5.09 12.26 -9.62
CA THR A 20 -5.24 10.79 -9.64
C THR A 20 -3.90 10.13 -9.96
N PRO A 21 -3.43 9.17 -9.15
CA PRO A 21 -2.24 8.38 -9.46
C PRO A 21 -2.40 7.60 -10.78
N ARG A 22 -1.35 7.55 -11.60
CA ARG A 22 -1.38 6.84 -12.90
C ARG A 22 -1.62 5.34 -12.75
N ASP A 23 -1.00 4.74 -11.73
CA ASP A 23 -1.09 3.31 -11.42
C ASP A 23 -2.19 3.00 -10.40
N GLY A 24 -3.04 3.97 -10.11
CA GLY A 24 -4.26 3.80 -9.33
C GLY A 24 -4.08 3.85 -7.81
N VAL A 25 -5.12 3.39 -7.13
CA VAL A 25 -5.27 3.47 -5.68
C VAL A 25 -5.52 2.06 -5.16
N TRP A 26 -4.72 1.64 -4.21
CA TRP A 26 -4.67 0.28 -3.72
C TRP A 26 -4.92 0.28 -2.22
N ARG A 27 -5.88 -0.52 -1.76
CA ARG A 27 -6.26 -0.61 -0.35
C ARG A 27 -5.66 -1.88 0.24
N VAL A 28 -5.01 -1.72 1.39
CA VAL A 28 -4.47 -2.80 2.20
C VAL A 28 -5.26 -2.84 3.50
N GLU A 29 -5.91 -3.97 3.77
CA GLU A 29 -6.65 -4.18 5.00
C GLU A 29 -5.74 -4.86 6.02
N LEU A 30 -5.37 -4.11 7.06
CA LEU A 30 -4.44 -4.54 8.10
C LEU A 30 -5.15 -4.91 9.40
N ALA A 31 -6.44 -4.60 9.54
CA ALA A 31 -7.26 -5.07 10.66
C ALA A 31 -7.19 -6.60 10.94
N PRO A 32 -7.10 -7.50 9.94
CA PRO A 32 -6.92 -8.94 10.21
C PRO A 32 -5.47 -9.33 10.51
N VAL A 33 -4.48 -8.46 10.26
CA VAL A 33 -3.06 -8.73 10.48
C VAL A 33 -2.73 -8.53 11.96
N ARG A 34 -2.40 -9.63 12.65
CA ARG A 34 -2.11 -9.61 14.09
C ARG A 34 -0.62 -9.52 14.39
N ASP A 35 0.20 -10.12 13.54
CA ASP A 35 1.65 -10.15 13.74
C ASP A 35 2.33 -9.19 12.77
N ALA A 36 3.24 -8.38 13.31
CA ALA A 36 3.98 -7.35 12.59
C ALA A 36 4.75 -7.89 11.37
N GLU A 37 5.21 -9.14 11.42
CA GLU A 37 5.93 -9.78 10.33
C GLU A 37 5.07 -10.00 9.06
N PHE A 38 3.74 -10.06 9.19
CA PHE A 38 2.83 -10.29 8.07
C PHE A 38 2.39 -9.00 7.37
N VAL A 39 2.81 -7.83 7.83
CA VAL A 39 2.44 -6.55 7.21
C VAL A 39 2.93 -6.48 5.75
N ASP A 40 4.19 -6.83 5.50
CA ASP A 40 4.75 -6.80 4.14
C ASP A 40 3.99 -7.76 3.20
N TYR A 41 3.59 -8.93 3.71
CA TYR A 41 2.82 -9.92 2.97
C TYR A 41 1.41 -9.41 2.62
N ALA A 42 0.74 -8.75 3.55
CA ALA A 42 -0.58 -8.17 3.31
C ALA A 42 -0.55 -7.11 2.20
N VAL A 43 0.52 -6.30 2.13
CA VAL A 43 0.70 -5.32 1.04
C VAL A 43 0.98 -6.03 -0.30
N VAL A 44 1.82 -7.07 -0.31
CA VAL A 44 2.08 -7.90 -1.50
C VAL A 44 0.79 -8.52 -2.03
N GLU A 45 -0.03 -9.10 -1.15
CA GLU A 45 -1.32 -9.70 -1.50
C GLU A 45 -2.29 -8.66 -2.06
N ALA A 46 -2.41 -7.50 -1.40
CA ALA A 46 -3.29 -6.42 -1.84
C ALA A 46 -2.91 -5.86 -3.22
N LEU A 47 -1.63 -5.89 -3.57
CA LEU A 47 -1.12 -5.49 -4.89
C LEU A 47 -1.17 -6.62 -5.94
N GLY A 48 -1.63 -7.81 -5.56
CA GLY A 48 -1.70 -8.98 -6.44
C GLY A 48 -0.31 -9.50 -6.86
N LEU A 49 0.70 -9.30 -6.00
CA LEU A 49 2.10 -9.69 -6.26
C LEU A 49 2.43 -11.08 -5.71
N THR A 50 1.42 -11.88 -5.42
CA THR A 50 1.51 -13.28 -4.99
C THR A 50 1.94 -14.16 -6.16
N ASP A 51 3.11 -13.87 -6.71
CA ASP A 51 3.83 -14.76 -7.59
C ASP A 51 4.75 -15.63 -6.71
N HIS A 52 4.89 -16.90 -7.06
CA HIS A 52 5.66 -17.92 -6.32
C HIS A 52 7.19 -17.70 -6.41
N THR A 53 7.64 -16.46 -6.25
CA THR A 53 9.05 -16.11 -6.21
C THR A 53 9.60 -16.42 -4.82
N THR A 54 10.83 -16.90 -4.75
CA THR A 54 11.57 -17.09 -3.49
C THR A 54 12.05 -15.78 -2.86
N ARG A 55 11.65 -14.62 -3.41
CA ARG A 55 12.06 -13.30 -2.93
C ARG A 55 11.32 -12.93 -1.67
N LEU A 56 11.99 -12.14 -0.83
CA LEU A 56 11.38 -11.59 0.37
C LEU A 56 10.27 -10.58 -0.05
N PRO A 57 9.12 -10.54 0.64
CA PRO A 57 8.02 -9.63 0.30
C PRO A 57 8.46 -8.18 0.15
N ARG A 58 9.35 -7.73 1.03
CA ARG A 58 9.89 -6.36 1.01
C ARG A 58 10.66 -6.04 -0.28
N GLU A 59 11.43 -6.98 -0.80
CA GLU A 59 12.17 -6.80 -2.07
C GLU A 59 11.23 -6.76 -3.26
N THR A 60 10.19 -7.59 -3.25
CA THR A 60 9.11 -7.60 -4.25
C THR A 60 8.41 -6.24 -4.27
N LEU A 61 8.09 -5.67 -3.10
CA LEU A 61 7.51 -4.34 -3.00
C LEU A 61 8.43 -3.24 -3.54
N PHE A 62 9.72 -3.23 -3.20
CA PHE A 62 10.65 -2.23 -3.75
C PHE A 62 10.71 -2.28 -5.27
N THR A 63 10.86 -3.49 -5.82
CA THR A 63 10.96 -3.70 -7.27
C THR A 63 9.69 -3.24 -7.97
N TYR A 64 8.53 -3.59 -7.41
CA TYR A 64 7.25 -3.20 -7.97
C TYR A 64 7.01 -1.68 -7.86
N LEU A 65 7.32 -1.06 -6.73
CA LEU A 65 6.95 0.33 -6.48
C LEU A 65 7.92 1.36 -7.06
N ALA A 66 9.17 0.98 -7.39
CA ALA A 66 10.22 1.88 -7.84
C ALA A 66 9.81 2.82 -9.01
N GLU A 67 9.04 2.32 -9.97
CA GLU A 67 8.64 3.07 -11.17
C GLU A 67 7.15 3.41 -11.24
N ARG A 68 6.40 3.26 -10.14
CA ARG A 68 4.94 3.43 -10.11
C ARG A 68 4.50 4.72 -9.41
N ASP A 69 3.51 5.38 -9.99
CA ASP A 69 2.74 6.49 -9.39
C ASP A 69 1.41 5.95 -8.88
N LEU A 70 1.40 5.48 -7.63
CA LEU A 70 0.21 4.94 -6.97
C LEU A 70 -0.01 5.50 -5.57
N LEU A 71 -1.23 5.34 -5.07
CA LEU A 71 -1.60 5.62 -3.68
C LEU A 71 -1.89 4.31 -2.95
N LEU A 72 -1.13 4.00 -1.89
CA LEU A 72 -1.46 2.96 -0.93
C LEU A 72 -2.36 3.53 0.18
N LEU A 73 -3.52 2.91 0.36
CA LEU A 73 -4.45 3.18 1.46
C LEU A 73 -4.31 2.06 2.48
N LEU A 74 -3.70 2.34 3.63
CA LEU A 74 -3.54 1.39 4.72
C LEU A 74 -4.70 1.59 5.71
N ASP A 75 -5.53 0.58 5.90
CA ASP A 75 -6.70 0.62 6.80
C ASP A 75 -6.54 -0.38 7.95
N GLY A 76 -6.82 0.04 9.19
CA GLY A 76 -6.72 -0.81 10.38
C GLY A 76 -5.29 -0.98 10.89
N VAL A 77 -4.51 0.09 10.88
CA VAL A 77 -3.08 0.08 11.25
C VAL A 77 -2.84 -0.07 12.76
N GLU A 78 -3.86 0.03 13.62
CA GLU A 78 -3.72 0.31 15.06
C GLU A 78 -2.89 -0.73 15.82
N HIS A 79 -2.94 -1.98 15.38
CA HIS A 79 -2.24 -3.09 16.02
C HIS A 79 -0.83 -3.32 15.46
N VAL A 80 -0.51 -2.67 14.34
CA VAL A 80 0.72 -2.88 13.56
C VAL A 80 1.37 -1.55 13.16
N VAL A 81 1.13 -0.48 13.92
CA VAL A 81 1.55 0.89 13.58
C VAL A 81 3.06 0.97 13.33
N ASP A 82 3.87 0.41 14.24
CA ASP A 82 5.33 0.48 14.14
C ASP A 82 5.85 -0.26 12.89
N ALA A 83 5.31 -1.44 12.61
CA ALA A 83 5.66 -2.22 11.42
C ALA A 83 5.24 -1.51 10.13
N CYS A 84 4.05 -0.90 10.12
CA CYS A 84 3.58 -0.09 9.01
C CYS A 84 4.45 1.14 8.79
N ALA A 85 4.79 1.86 9.86
CA ALA A 85 5.63 3.06 9.78
C ALA A 85 7.03 2.73 9.24
N ALA A 86 7.63 1.62 9.69
CA ALA A 86 8.90 1.13 9.18
C ALA A 86 8.82 0.79 7.69
N LEU A 87 7.82 0.01 7.29
CA LEU A 87 7.61 -0.34 5.88
C LEU A 87 7.40 0.91 5.01
N VAL A 88 6.51 1.81 5.41
CA VAL A 88 6.21 3.03 4.65
C VAL A 88 7.43 3.92 4.49
N THR A 89 8.23 4.06 5.55
CA THR A 89 9.49 4.83 5.50
C THR A 89 10.45 4.26 4.46
N ASP A 90 10.65 2.95 4.48
CA ASP A 90 11.53 2.27 3.52
C ASP A 90 11.01 2.42 2.07
N LEU A 91 9.70 2.25 1.87
CA LEU A 91 9.08 2.32 0.53
C LEU A 91 9.15 3.73 -0.05
N LEU A 92 8.81 4.76 0.74
CA LEU A 92 8.84 6.16 0.28
C LEU A 92 10.27 6.61 -0.07
N GLY A 93 11.29 6.06 0.60
CA GLY A 93 12.68 6.32 0.26
C GLY A 93 13.14 5.77 -1.10
N ARG A 94 12.37 4.82 -1.69
CA ARG A 94 12.75 4.10 -2.92
C ARG A 94 11.75 4.22 -4.05
N ALA A 95 10.54 4.70 -3.77
CA ALA A 95 9.46 4.84 -4.73
C ALA A 95 8.98 6.30 -4.79
N PRO A 96 9.59 7.16 -5.64
CA PRO A 96 9.27 8.58 -5.68
C PRO A 96 7.83 8.89 -6.15
N GLY A 97 7.19 7.95 -6.86
CA GLY A 97 5.78 8.06 -7.25
C GLY A 97 4.80 7.53 -6.20
N LEU A 98 5.28 6.89 -5.14
CA LEU A 98 4.43 6.32 -4.11
C LEU A 98 3.87 7.42 -3.20
N ARG A 99 2.57 7.36 -2.97
CA ARG A 99 1.87 8.08 -1.91
C ARG A 99 1.25 7.08 -0.95
N VAL A 100 1.20 7.41 0.32
CA VAL A 100 0.59 6.56 1.36
C VAL A 100 -0.41 7.37 2.16
N LEU A 101 -1.59 6.81 2.41
CA LEU A 101 -2.57 7.29 3.37
C LEU A 101 -2.87 6.18 4.36
N ALA A 102 -2.53 6.39 5.63
CA ALA A 102 -2.98 5.53 6.71
C ALA A 102 -4.31 6.06 7.27
N VAL A 103 -5.27 5.17 7.41
CA VAL A 103 -6.57 5.42 8.03
C VAL A 103 -6.66 4.51 9.24
N GLY A 104 -6.68 5.14 10.42
CA GLY A 104 -6.99 4.50 11.68
C GLY A 104 -8.37 4.91 12.17
N ARG A 105 -8.88 4.18 13.16
CA ARG A 105 -10.05 4.58 13.96
C ARG A 105 -9.74 5.67 14.97
#